data_AF-A0A7Y3F286-F1
#
_entry.id   AF-A0A7Y3F286-F1
#
_cell.length_a   1.000
_cell.length_b   1.000
_cell.length_c   1.000
_cell.angle_alpha   90.00
_cell.angle_beta   90.00
_cell.angle_gamma   90.00
#
_symmetry.space_group_name_H-M   'P 1'
#
loop_
_entity.id
_entity.type
_entity.pdbx_description
1 polymer ?
#
loop_
_entity_poly.entity_id
_entity_poly.type
_entity_poly.pdbx_seq_one_letter_code
_entity_poly.pdbx_strand_id
1 'polypeptide(L)' 'MRISSVLTTVLSVMLSLPFTASANDKGVVLVTGANRGLGLEFVQQLQAKGYEVIGTAR' A
#
# COMPACT_ATOMS: atom_id res chain seq x y z
N MET A 1 6.16 28.62 -30.93
CA MET A 1 6.89 27.38 -31.27
C MET A 1 7.66 26.76 -30.10
N ARG A 2 8.24 27.53 -29.16
CA ARG A 2 9.03 26.98 -28.04
C ARG A 2 8.23 26.31 -26.91
N ILE A 3 7.05 26.83 -26.60
CA ILE A 3 6.24 26.32 -25.47
C ILE A 3 5.49 25.04 -25.85
N SER A 4 4.98 24.98 -27.09
CA SER A 4 4.24 23.80 -27.59
C SER A 4 5.12 22.55 -27.69
N SER A 5 6.40 22.69 -28.07
CA SER A 5 7.36 21.58 -28.14
C SER A 5 7.82 21.08 -26.77
N VAL A 6 7.95 21.98 -25.79
CA VAL A 6 8.28 21.59 -24.40
C VAL A 6 7.12 20.83 -23.78
N LEU A 7 5.88 21.27 -24.04
CA LEU A 7 4.71 20.59 -23.53
C LEU A 7 4.54 19.18 -24.10
N THR A 8 4.79 19.01 -25.41
CA THR A 8 4.70 17.69 -26.06
C THR A 8 5.79 16.73 -25.60
N THR A 9 7.01 17.22 -25.35
CA THR A 9 8.10 16.39 -24.83
C THR A 9 7.90 15.99 -23.37
N VAL A 10 7.42 16.89 -22.51
CA VAL A 10 7.08 16.54 -21.12
C VAL A 10 5.96 15.51 -21.06
N LEU A 11 4.94 15.66 -21.90
CA LEU A 11 3.82 14.72 -21.95
C LEU A 11 4.24 13.33 -22.45
N SER A 12 5.11 13.24 -23.47
CA SER A 12 5.60 11.94 -23.94
C SER A 12 6.50 11.25 -22.93
N VAL A 13 7.28 12.03 -22.15
CA VAL A 13 8.11 11.50 -21.06
C VAL A 13 7.26 10.99 -19.90
N MET A 14 6.14 11.63 -19.59
CA MET A 14 5.24 11.15 -18.53
C MET A 14 4.48 9.87 -18.94
N LEU A 15 4.08 9.75 -20.21
CA LEU A 15 3.35 8.59 -20.72
C LEU A 15 4.22 7.34 -20.94
N SER A 16 5.54 7.49 -21.08
CA SER A 16 6.46 6.35 -21.22
C SER A 16 6.87 5.74 -19.88
N LEU A 17 6.49 6.34 -18.76
CA LEU A 17 6.77 5.80 -17.43
C LEU A 17 5.80 4.64 -17.13
N PRO A 18 6.29 3.45 -16.77
CA PRO A 18 5.43 2.36 -16.30
C PRO A 18 4.79 2.76 -14.95
N PHE A 19 3.46 2.84 -14.90
CA PHE A 19 2.71 3.08 -13.66
C PHE A 19 2.01 1.81 -13.18
N THR A 20 2.60 1.13 -12.19
CA THR A 20 2.06 -0.07 -11.53
C THR A 20 2.67 -0.17 -10.12
N ALA A 21 1.98 -0.36 -9.00
CA ALA A 21 0.56 -0.37 -8.65
C ALA A 21 0.47 -0.02 -7.14
N SER A 22 -0.64 0.55 -6.65
CA SER A 22 -0.89 0.61 -5.21
C SER A 22 -2.25 -0.01 -4.92
N ALA A 23 -2.27 -1.33 -4.88
CA ALA A 23 -3.15 -2.04 -3.98
C ALA A 23 -2.25 -2.54 -2.86
N ASN A 24 -2.73 -2.54 -1.62
CA ASN A 24 -2.06 -3.31 -0.59
C ASN A 24 -2.03 -4.77 -1.07
N ASP A 25 -0.89 -5.24 -1.59
CA ASP A 25 -0.71 -6.61 -2.11
C ASP A 25 -1.07 -7.65 -1.04
N LYS A 26 -1.05 -7.21 0.23
CA LYS A 26 -1.33 -8.00 1.39
C LYS A 26 -2.74 -7.67 1.87
N GLY A 27 -3.68 -8.51 1.48
CA GLY A 27 -5.11 -8.36 1.82
C GLY A 27 -5.39 -8.28 3.32
N VAL A 28 -6.67 -8.17 3.68
CA VAL A 28 -7.10 -7.93 5.07
C VAL A 28 -7.03 -9.22 5.90
N VAL A 29 -6.46 -9.14 7.12
CA VAL A 29 -6.35 -10.26 8.07
C VAL A 29 -7.18 -9.98 9.33
N LEU A 30 -8.00 -10.95 9.74
CA LEU A 30 -8.73 -10.94 11.01
C LEU A 30 -7.91 -11.66 12.10
N VAL A 31 -7.56 -10.96 13.17
CA VAL A 31 -6.89 -11.53 14.35
C VAL A 31 -7.85 -11.47 15.55
N THR A 32 -8.21 -12.63 16.09
CA THR A 32 -8.99 -12.72 17.33
C THR A 32 -8.07 -12.75 18.55
N GLY A 33 -8.56 -12.31 19.72
CA GLY A 33 -7.75 -12.25 20.93
C GLY A 33 -6.61 -11.23 20.88
N ALA A 34 -6.76 -10.15 20.10
CA ALA A 34 -5.71 -9.18 19.81
C ALA A 34 -5.31 -8.25 20.98
N ASN A 35 -5.91 -8.43 22.17
CA ASN A 35 -5.70 -7.55 23.33
C ASN A 35 -4.32 -7.72 24.00
N ARG A 36 -3.76 -8.94 23.96
CA ARG A 36 -2.52 -9.29 24.68
C ARG A 36 -1.86 -10.55 24.12
N GLY A 37 -0.64 -10.83 24.58
CA GLY A 37 0.08 -12.06 24.26
C GLY A 37 0.27 -12.23 22.75
N LEU A 38 0.08 -13.46 22.27
CA LEU A 38 0.34 -13.82 20.86
C LEU A 38 -0.56 -13.08 19.87
N GLY A 39 -1.82 -12.81 20.22
CA GLY A 39 -2.73 -12.08 19.34
C GLY A 39 -2.23 -10.66 19.08
N LEU A 40 -1.74 -9.97 20.11
CA LEU A 40 -1.16 -8.64 19.98
C LEU A 40 0.15 -8.66 19.17
N GLU A 41 1.02 -9.63 19.43
CA GLU A 41 2.29 -9.78 18.70
C GLU A 41 2.04 -10.05 17.21
N PHE A 42 1.06 -10.89 16.87
CA PHE A 42 0.69 -11.15 15.48
C PHE A 42 0.14 -9.91 14.78
N VAL A 43 -0.68 -9.08 15.43
CA VAL A 43 -1.12 -7.80 14.85
C VAL A 43 0.09 -6.94 14.50
N GLN A 44 1.04 -6.78 15.43
CA GLN A 44 2.23 -5.95 15.22
C GLN A 44 3.09 -6.47 14.05
N GLN A 45 3.35 -7.77 14.01
CA GLN A 45 4.15 -8.38 12.94
C GLN A 45 3.46 -8.34 11.58
N LEU A 46 2.14 -8.50 11.52
CA LEU A 46 1.37 -8.43 10.27
C LEU A 46 1.30 -7.01 9.74
N GLN A 47 1.07 -6.01 10.60
CA GLN A 47 1.12 -4.61 10.22
C GLN A 47 2.52 -4.20 9.74
N ALA A 48 3.57 -4.64 10.44
CA ALA A 48 4.96 -4.41 10.01
C ALA A 48 5.28 -5.04 8.63
N LYS A 49 4.56 -6.10 8.25
CA LYS A 49 4.65 -6.74 6.93
C LYS A 49 3.76 -6.07 5.87
N GLY A 50 2.97 -5.06 6.22
CA GLY A 50 2.09 -4.32 5.32
C GLY A 50 0.66 -4.82 5.25
N TYR A 51 0.27 -5.84 6.02
CA TYR A 51 -1.12 -6.29 6.04
C TYR A 51 -2.03 -5.24 6.69
N GLU A 52 -3.23 -5.10 6.16
CA GLU A 52 -4.34 -4.48 6.89
C GLU A 52 -4.87 -5.49 7.91
N VAL A 53 -4.96 -5.10 9.18
CA VAL A 53 -5.31 -6.03 10.27
C VAL A 53 -6.55 -5.54 11.01
N ILE A 54 -7.57 -6.39 11.08
CA ILE A 54 -8.74 -6.22 11.94
C ILE A 54 -8.53 -7.06 13.21
N GLY A 55 -8.28 -6.39 14.33
CA GLY A 55 -8.13 -7.04 15.64
C GLY A 55 -9.45 -7.07 16.41
N THR A 56 -9.81 -8.23 16.98
CA THR A 56 -10.96 -8.35 17.90
C THR A 56 -10.51 -8.83 19.28
N ALA A 57 -11.20 -8.37 20.32
CA ALA A 57 -10.91 -8.64 21.73
C ALA A 57 -12.20 -8.69 22.56
N ARG A 58 -12.14 -9.31 23.74
CA ARG A 58 -13.20 -9.35 24.76
C ARG A 58 -12.77 -8.59 26.01
#